data_AF-A0A378NUN5-F1
#
_entry.id   AF-A0A378NUN5-F1
#
_cell.length_a   1.000
_cell.length_b   1.000
_cell.length_c   1.000
_cell.angle_alpha   90.00
_cell.angle_beta   90.00
_cell.angle_gamma   90.00
#
_symmetry.space_group_name_H-M   'P 1'
#
loop_
_entity.id
_entity.type
_entity.pdbx_description
1 polymer ?
#
loop_
_entity_poly.entity_id
_entity_poly.type
_entity_poly.pdbx_seq_one_letter_code
_entity_poly.pdbx_strand_id
1 'polypeptide(L)' 'MNPFSNSFEKKWTFIFLFMYVLIMLPFPWYYATEYIPSFWGTPLFIFGWIFHGLVVIILIFLWWQSCKKRPEYKEFDDEE' A
#
# COMPACT_ATOMS: atom_id res chain seq x y z
N MET A 1 -15.76 -8.99 9.35
CA MET A 1 -14.66 -9.89 8.96
C MET A 1 -13.46 -9.70 9.86
N ASN A 2 -12.83 -10.78 10.31
CA ASN A 2 -11.61 -10.74 11.12
C ASN A 2 -10.40 -10.92 10.20
N PRO A 3 -9.43 -9.97 10.16
CA PRO A 3 -8.30 -9.96 9.21
C PRO A 3 -7.40 -11.20 9.27
N PHE A 4 -7.50 -12.00 10.33
CA PHE A 4 -6.71 -13.22 10.51
C PHE A 4 -7.53 -14.51 10.35
N SER A 5 -8.80 -14.40 9.98
CA SER A 5 -9.72 -15.54 9.88
C SER A 5 -9.52 -16.40 8.64
N ASN A 6 -9.02 -15.83 7.55
CA ASN A 6 -8.74 -16.57 6.31
C ASN A 6 -7.42 -16.15 5.66
N SER A 7 -6.89 -17.03 4.82
CA SER A 7 -5.60 -16.85 4.15
C SER A 7 -5.56 -15.65 3.21
N PHE A 8 -6.71 -15.22 2.68
CA PHE A 8 -6.80 -14.06 1.78
C PHE A 8 -6.62 -12.75 2.55
N GLU A 9 -7.43 -12.53 3.58
CA GLU A 9 -7.32 -11.37 4.45
C GLU A 9 -5.94 -11.33 5.11
N LYS A 10 -5.47 -12.46 5.65
CA LYS A 10 -4.14 -12.56 6.26
C LYS A 10 -3.04 -12.12 5.30
N LYS A 11 -3.06 -12.60 4.05
CA LYS A 11 -2.09 -12.20 3.01
C LYS A 11 -2.10 -10.69 2.78
N TRP A 12 -3.28 -10.10 2.56
CA TRP A 12 -3.39 -8.67 2.27
C TRP A 12 -3.10 -7.78 3.48
N THR A 13 -3.51 -8.20 4.67
CA THR A 13 -3.12 -7.56 5.93
C THR A 13 -1.60 -7.52 6.08
N PHE A 14 -0.89 -8.63 5.83
CA PHE A 14 0.58 -8.61 5.87
C PHE A 14 1.19 -7.69 4.82
N ILE A 15 0.66 -7.67 3.60
CA ILE A 15 1.14 -6.78 2.53
C ILE A 15 1.00 -5.32 2.94
N PHE A 16 -0.20 -4.90 3.38
CA PHE A 16 -0.43 -3.50 3.77
C PHE A 16 0.32 -3.12 5.05
N LEU A 17 0.41 -4.02 6.03
CA LEU A 17 1.21 -3.80 7.23
C LEU A 17 2.69 -3.64 6.90
N PHE A 18 3.22 -4.46 5.97
CA PHE A 18 4.59 -4.32 5.50
C PHE A 18 4.83 -2.95 4.85
N MET A 19 3.93 -2.50 3.96
CA MET A 19 4.04 -1.18 3.34
C MET A 19 4.00 -0.06 4.39
N TYR A 20 3.11 -0.18 5.39
CA TYR A 20 3.01 0.76 6.50
C TYR A 20 4.28 0.82 7.36
N VAL A 21 4.87 -0.33 7.70
CA VAL A 21 6.14 -0.35 8.43
C VAL A 21 7.27 0.20 7.57
N LEU A 22 7.31 -0.15 6.28
CA LEU A 22 8.34 0.28 5.35
C LEU A 22 8.42 1.81 5.24
N ILE A 23 7.29 2.51 5.15
CA ILE A 23 7.28 3.98 5.06
C ILE A 23 7.72 4.66 6.36
N MET A 24 7.57 4.00 7.51
CA MET A 24 8.02 4.52 8.82
C MET A 24 9.52 4.40 9.04
N LEU A 25 10.22 3.59 8.23
CA LEU A 25 11.66 3.43 8.37
C LEU A 25 12.39 4.72 7.97
N PRO A 26 13.46 5.11 8.69
CA PRO A 26 14.18 6.37 8.48
C PRO A 26 15.13 6.28 7.29
N PHE A 27 14.67 5.74 6.16
CA PHE A 27 15.45 5.70 4.95
C PHE A 27 15.52 7.08 4.29
N PRO A 28 16.64 7.42 3.61
CA PRO A 28 16.83 8.73 2.97
C PRO A 28 15.75 9.15 1.96
N TRP A 29 15.02 8.19 1.40
CA TRP A 29 13.92 8.42 0.46
C TRP A 29 12.54 8.57 1.13
N TYR A 30 12.42 8.36 2.45
CA TYR A 30 11.21 8.66 3.23
C TYR A 30 11.41 9.84 4.16
N TYR A 31 12.58 9.92 4.80
CA TYR A 31 12.93 10.95 5.76
C TYR A 31 14.39 11.35 5.57
N ALA A 32 14.63 12.65 5.42
CA ALA A 32 15.97 13.21 5.36
C ALA A 32 15.97 14.52 6.17
N THR A 33 16.94 14.67 7.06
CA THR A 33 17.19 15.91 7.83
C THR A 33 17.98 16.94 7.02
N GLU A 34 18.68 16.46 5.99
CA GLU A 34 19.48 17.27 5.08
C GLU A 34 18.93 17.13 3.66
N TYR A 35 19.14 18.16 2.84
CA TYR A 35 18.73 18.12 1.45
C TYR A 35 19.63 17.15 0.67
N ILE A 36 19.05 16.06 0.19
CA ILE A 36 19.70 15.08 -0.68
C ILE A 36 19.21 15.33 -2.11
N PRO A 37 20.05 15.90 -3.00
CA PRO A 37 19.65 16.17 -4.38
C PRO A 37 19.46 14.86 -5.15
N SER A 38 18.44 14.82 -6.00
CA SER A 38 18.20 13.77 -6.97
C SER A 38 18.04 14.39 -8.37
N PHE A 39 17.31 13.72 -9.27
CA PHE A 39 17.06 14.18 -10.63
C PHE A 39 16.52 15.61 -10.63
N TRP A 40 17.14 16.48 -11.44
CA TRP A 40 16.76 17.89 -11.63
C TRP A 40 16.84 18.73 -10.35
N GLY A 41 17.67 18.33 -9.38
CA GLY A 41 17.77 19.02 -8.09
C GLY A 41 16.50 18.88 -7.25
N THR A 42 15.64 17.89 -7.55
CA THR A 42 14.49 17.60 -6.71
C THR A 42 14.94 16.78 -5.50
N PRO A 43 14.49 17.09 -4.26
CA PRO A 43 14.83 16.29 -3.08
C PRO A 43 14.49 14.81 -3.28
N LEU A 44 15.41 13.91 -2.90
CA LEU A 44 15.26 12.46 -3.07
C LEU A 44 13.95 11.91 -2.49
N PHE A 45 13.52 12.40 -1.33
CA PHE A 45 12.32 11.90 -0.66
C PHE A 45 11.05 12.10 -1.50
N ILE A 46 10.99 13.12 -2.37
CA ILE A 46 9.81 13.34 -3.23
C ILE A 46 9.59 12.13 -4.15
N PHE A 47 10.66 11.62 -4.75
CA PHE A 47 10.57 10.42 -5.59
C PHE A 47 10.23 9.18 -4.78
N GLY A 48 10.79 9.04 -3.57
CA GLY A 48 10.47 7.93 -2.68
C GLY A 48 8.99 7.89 -2.28
N TRP A 49 8.42 9.04 -1.92
CA TRP A 49 7.00 9.19 -1.58
C TRP A 49 6.09 8.93 -2.78
N ILE A 50 6.41 9.49 -3.96
CA ILE A 50 5.63 9.26 -5.19
C ILE A 50 5.64 7.77 -5.55
N PHE A 51 6.83 7.15 -5.57
CA PHE A 51 6.97 5.74 -5.91
C PHE A 51 6.21 4.85 -4.92
N HIS A 52 6.39 5.07 -3.61
CA HIS A 52 5.68 4.30 -2.59
C HIS A 52 4.16 4.46 -2.72
N GLY A 53 3.67 5.69 -2.89
CA GLY A 53 2.26 5.99 -3.09
C GLY A 53 1.68 5.25 -4.30
N LEU A 54 2.38 5.27 -5.44
CA LEU A 54 1.98 4.53 -6.64
C LEU A 54 1.88 3.02 -6.38
N VAL A 55 2.87 2.44 -5.69
CA VAL A 55 2.86 1.01 -5.33
C VAL A 55 1.65 0.69 -4.44
N VAL A 56 1.37 1.51 -3.42
CA VAL A 56 0.21 1.29 -2.53
C VAL A 56 -1.11 1.38 -3.30
N ILE A 57 -1.26 2.37 -4.19
CA ILE A 57 -2.46 2.49 -5.02
C ILE A 57 -2.67 1.25 -5.91
N ILE A 58 -1.60 0.75 -6.53
CA ILE A 58 -1.66 -0.49 -7.34
C ILE A 58 -2.06 -1.69 -6.47
N LEU A 59 -1.50 -1.81 -5.25
CA LEU A 59 -1.86 -2.89 -4.33
C LEU A 59 -3.33 -2.82 -3.91
N ILE A 60 -3.86 -1.63 -3.63
CA ILE A 60 -5.29 -1.42 -3.34
C ILE A 60 -6.15 -1.85 -4.53
N PHE A 61 -5.76 -1.47 -5.75
CA PHE A 61 -6.48 -1.89 -6.97
C PHE A 61 -6.49 -3.41 -7.15
N LEU A 62 -5.34 -4.07 -6.95
CA LEU A 62 -5.23 -5.53 -7.04
C LEU A 62 -6.02 -6.24 -5.93
N TRP A 63 -6.03 -5.68 -4.72
CA TRP A 63 -6.84 -6.16 -3.62
C TRP A 63 -8.33 -6.10 -3.97
N TRP A 64 -8.79 -4.92 -4.43
CA TRP A 64 -10.18 -4.72 -4.86
C TRP A 64 -10.61 -5.71 -5.97
N GLN A 65 -9.80 -5.86 -7.01
CA GLN A 65 -10.04 -6.86 -8.07
C GLN A 65 -10.13 -8.30 -7.53
N SER A 66 -9.39 -8.60 -6.47
CA SER A 66 -9.42 -9.92 -5.84
C SER A 66 -10.67 -10.11 -4.96
N CYS A 67 -11.16 -9.05 -4.31
CA CYS A 67 -12.40 -9.07 -3.54
C CYS A 67 -13.62 -9.36 -4.43
N LYS A 68 -13.69 -8.78 -5.63
CA LYS A 68 -14.80 -9.04 -6.58
C LYS A 68 -14.99 -10.52 -6.94
N LYS A 69 -13.93 -11.33 -6.82
CA LYS A 69 -13.96 -12.77 -7.16
C LYS A 69 -14.50 -13.63 -6.02
N ARG A 70 -14.79 -13.04 -4.86
CA ARG A 70 -15.07 -13.73 -3.59
C ARG A 70 -16.49 -13.43 -3.11
N PRO A 71 -17.33 -14.45 -2.87
CA PRO A 71 -18.72 -14.23 -2.46
C PRO A 71 -18.83 -13.48 -1.13
N GLU A 72 -17.88 -13.65 -0.22
CA GLU A 72 -17.86 -12.96 1.08
C GLU A 72 -17.75 -11.42 0.99
N TYR A 73 -17.43 -10.87 -0.19
CA TYR A 73 -17.37 -9.44 -0.46
C TYR A 73 -18.51 -8.94 -1.39
N LYS A 74 -19.44 -9.82 -1.78
CA LYS A 74 -20.55 -9.51 -2.70
C LYS A 74 -21.88 -9.22 -1.99
N GLU A 75 -21.94 -9.38 -0.67
CA GLU A 75 -23.16 -9.15 0.13
C GLU A 75 -23.79 -7.76 -0.04
N PHE A 76 -23.07 -6.78 -0.61
CA PHE A 76 -23.58 -5.44 -0.92
C PHE A 76 -24.07 -5.25 -2.36
N ASP A 77 -23.89 -6.24 -3.26
CA ASP A 77 -24.37 -6.20 -4.66
C ASP A 77 -25.79 -6.79 -4.81
N ASP A 78 -26.29 -7.53 -3.80
CA ASP A 78 -27.59 -8.24 -3.86
C ASP A 78 -28.78 -7.38 -3.37
N GLU A 79 -28.56 -6.10 -3.03
CA GLU A 79 -29.60 -5.11 -2.61
C GLU A 79 -30.02 -4.12 -3.73
N GLU A 80 -29.75 -4.42 -5.01
CA GLU A 80 -30.27 -3.67 -6.18
C GLU A 80 -31.38 -4.44 -6.92
#